data_AF-H3AP87-F1
#
_entry.id   AF-H3AP87-F1
#
_cell.length_a   1.000
_cell.length_b   1.000
_cell.length_c   1.000
_cell.angle_alpha   90.00
_cell.angle_beta   90.00
_cell.angle_gamma   90.00
#
_symmetry.space_group_name_H-M   'P 1'
#
loop_
_entity.id
_entity.type
_entity.pdbx_description
1 polymer ?
#
loop_
_entity_poly.entity_id
_entity_poly.type
_entity_poly.pdbx_seq_one_letter_code
_entity_poly.pdbx_strand_id
1 'polypeptide(L)'
;CKYCTVIICLLLLASFYFMYFLYVLLDYLHAQSLVMDKQCLLKYSVAIFLADYFKKHLHPKSSILQSATYWGAPIIWEKSLKISAKREEFEHTTVSVGLAVFAVGTYVKYLRKFIDSAEKYFMTGQFVTYYILTDNLRAIPSVHLGVSRELKPFHVAEKPDWVYLSKIRMSLLSSVIRELIQKEVDYVFTMDVDQIFVNSVGPEILGELVATLHPEFYNKPPETYPYERTSVSKAFVDSSKGDYYYTSELYGGLCQEVYKLAHTCSQFIMQDMEIDFYAILFEESYLNKYLVYKKPTKVLSPEYSWPAIKETSVVVHFHELIWGSHFSQLLKQRI
;
A
#
# COMPACT_ATOMS: atom_id res chain seq x y z
N CYS A 1 -37.22 53.51 20.33
CA CYS A 1 -38.37 53.37 19.41
C CYS A 1 -38.81 51.90 19.42
N LYS A 2 -40.08 51.58 19.74
CA LYS A 2 -40.56 50.18 19.90
C LYS A 2 -40.27 49.28 18.69
N TYR A 3 -40.22 49.87 17.50
CA TYR A 3 -39.87 49.17 16.25
C TYR A 3 -38.43 48.65 16.20
N CYS A 4 -37.49 49.34 16.84
CA CYS A 4 -36.07 48.96 16.82
C CYS A 4 -35.82 47.70 17.67
N THR A 5 -36.51 47.56 18.80
CA THR A 5 -36.45 46.37 19.66
C THR A 5 -37.02 45.14 18.95
N VAL A 6 -38.13 45.30 18.23
CA VAL A 6 -38.75 44.19 17.45
C VAL A 6 -37.82 43.72 16.34
N ILE A 7 -37.17 44.63 15.61
CA ILE A 7 -36.21 44.28 14.55
C ILE A 7 -35.01 43.53 15.14
N ILE A 8 -34.46 43.98 16.27
CA ILE A 8 -33.34 43.30 16.94
C ILE A 8 -33.75 41.90 17.39
N CYS A 9 -34.94 41.71 17.96
CA CYS A 9 -35.44 40.39 18.34
C CYS A 9 -35.61 39.46 17.12
N LEU A 10 -36.09 39.96 15.99
CA LEU A 10 -36.23 39.18 14.76
C LEU A 10 -34.86 38.77 14.17
N LEU A 11 -33.86 39.66 14.21
CA LEU A 11 -32.50 39.34 13.77
C LEU A 11 -31.83 38.31 14.67
N LEU A 12 -32.03 38.39 15.99
CA LEU A 12 -31.52 37.40 16.93
C LEU A 12 -32.18 36.03 16.71
N LEU A 13 -33.49 35.99 16.49
CA LEU A 13 -34.21 34.77 16.12
C LEU A 13 -33.68 34.18 14.80
N ALA A 14 -33.53 34.99 13.76
CA ALA A 14 -32.98 34.54 12.48
C ALA A 14 -31.54 33.99 12.62
N SER A 15 -30.70 34.64 13.43
CA SER A 15 -29.35 34.16 13.73
C SER A 15 -29.33 32.82 14.47
N PHE A 16 -30.26 32.62 15.41
CA PHE A 16 -30.40 31.36 16.14
C PHE A 16 -30.85 30.22 15.22
N TYR A 17 -31.83 30.48 14.35
CA TYR A 17 -32.27 29.50 13.34
C TYR A 17 -31.16 29.16 12.35
N PHE A 18 -30.35 30.14 11.93
CA PHE A 18 -29.22 29.90 11.04
C PHE A 18 -28.12 29.05 11.71
N MET A 19 -27.78 29.34 12.97
CA MET A 19 -26.83 28.54 13.75
C MET A 19 -27.34 27.12 14.00
N TYR A 20 -28.63 26.96 14.29
CA TYR A 20 -29.26 25.65 14.44
C TYR A 20 -29.24 24.86 13.13
N PHE A 21 -29.53 25.51 12.00
CA PHE A 21 -29.44 24.88 10.68
C PHE A 21 -28.01 24.42 10.35
N LEU A 22 -27.00 25.25 10.63
CA LEU A 22 -25.59 24.89 10.47
C LEU A 22 -25.19 23.70 11.35
N TYR A 23 -25.65 23.67 12.60
CA TYR A 23 -25.41 22.56 13.51
C TYR A 23 -26.01 21.26 12.99
N VAL A 24 -27.28 21.27 12.56
CA VAL A 24 -27.95 20.09 11.98
C VAL A 24 -27.27 19.63 10.68
N LEU A 25 -26.81 20.57 9.84
CA LEU A 25 -26.07 20.25 8.62
C LEU A 25 -24.71 19.60 8.92
N LEU A 26 -23.98 20.11 9.91
CA LEU A 26 -22.72 19.52 10.36
C LEU A 26 -22.92 18.12 10.94
N ASP A 27 -23.96 17.92 11.77
CA ASP A 27 -24.31 16.61 12.31
C ASP A 27 -24.71 15.62 11.19
N TYR A 28 -25.44 16.08 10.18
CA TYR A 28 -25.81 15.27 9.01
C TYR A 28 -24.60 14.87 8.17
N LEU A 29 -23.70 15.81 7.87
CA LEU A 29 -22.45 15.54 7.15
C LEU A 29 -21.54 14.58 7.93
N HIS A 30 -21.47 14.74 9.26
CA HIS A 30 -20.73 13.83 10.12
C HIS A 30 -21.34 12.41 10.09
N ALA A 31 -22.67 12.30 10.20
CA ALA A 31 -23.37 11.03 10.10
C ALA A 31 -23.16 10.33 8.75
N GLN A 32 -23.17 11.05 7.62
CA GLN A 32 -22.86 10.50 6.31
C GLN A 32 -21.41 9.98 6.23
N SER A 33 -20.44 10.71 6.79
CA SER A 33 -19.04 10.27 6.83
C SER A 33 -18.87 8.95 7.60
N LEU A 34 -19.59 8.79 8.71
CA LEU A 34 -19.62 7.56 9.52
C LEU A 34 -20.29 6.38 8.83
N VAL A 35 -21.32 6.62 8.01
CA VAL A 35 -22.00 5.56 7.24
C VAL A 35 -21.10 5.06 6.10
N MET A 36 -20.40 5.97 5.41
CA MET A 36 -19.43 5.61 4.37
C MET A 36 -18.27 4.79 4.92
N ASP A 37 -17.75 5.17 6.09
CA ASP A 37 -16.70 4.41 6.79
C ASP A 37 -17.18 2.99 7.14
N LYS A 38 -18.40 2.86 7.68
CA LYS A 38 -18.99 1.54 8.00
C LYS A 38 -19.22 0.67 6.76
N GLN A 39 -19.64 1.22 5.63
CA GLN A 39 -19.81 0.46 4.38
C GLN A 39 -18.46 0.00 3.81
N CYS A 40 -17.43 0.84 3.90
CA CYS A 40 -16.07 0.50 3.50
C CYS A 40 -15.49 -0.63 4.36
N LEU A 41 -15.60 -0.51 5.69
CA LEU A 41 -15.19 -1.54 6.65
C LEU A 41 -15.96 -2.85 6.47
N LEU A 42 -17.25 -2.79 6.12
CA LEU A 42 -18.05 -3.99 5.82
C LEU A 42 -17.58 -4.70 4.55
N LYS A 43 -17.33 -3.95 3.46
CA LYS A 43 -16.76 -4.54 2.22
C LYS A 43 -15.40 -5.18 2.49
N TYR A 44 -14.54 -4.52 3.26
CA TYR A 44 -13.23 -5.04 3.65
C TYR A 44 -13.32 -6.30 4.52
N SER A 45 -14.23 -6.30 5.52
CA SER A 45 -14.48 -7.47 6.36
C SER A 45 -15.02 -8.67 5.57
N VAL A 46 -15.88 -8.42 4.57
CA VAL A 46 -16.39 -9.47 3.67
C VAL A 46 -15.28 -10.00 2.77
N ALA A 47 -14.40 -9.14 2.24
CA ALA A 47 -13.25 -9.54 1.45
C ALA A 47 -12.29 -10.45 2.24
N ILE A 48 -11.96 -10.07 3.49
CA ILE A 48 -11.15 -10.88 4.41
C ILE A 48 -11.84 -12.21 4.72
N PHE A 49 -13.15 -12.20 4.99
CA PHE A 49 -13.91 -13.43 5.26
C PHE A 49 -13.92 -14.39 4.07
N LEU A 50 -14.07 -13.86 2.85
CA LEU A 50 -14.02 -14.67 1.63
C LEU A 50 -12.62 -15.25 1.40
N ALA A 51 -11.57 -14.45 1.61
CA ALA A 51 -10.17 -14.90 1.62
C ALA A 51 -9.96 -16.09 2.57
N ASP A 52 -10.37 -15.95 3.84
CA ASP A 52 -10.28 -17.01 4.86
C ASP A 52 -11.12 -18.26 4.54
N TYR A 53 -12.30 -18.08 3.93
CA TYR A 53 -13.15 -19.18 3.48
C TYR A 53 -12.47 -20.00 2.37
N PHE A 54 -11.92 -19.33 1.34
CA PHE A 54 -11.22 -20.00 0.25
C PHE A 54 -9.90 -20.64 0.71
N LYS A 55 -9.23 -20.07 1.71
CA LYS A 55 -8.04 -20.64 2.34
C LYS A 55 -8.29 -22.01 2.98
N LYS A 56 -9.50 -22.26 3.50
CA LYS A 56 -9.86 -23.54 4.14
C LYS A 56 -10.29 -24.65 3.16
N HIS A 57 -10.62 -24.32 1.92
CA HIS A 57 -11.33 -25.25 1.03
C HIS A 57 -10.65 -25.53 -0.33
N LEU A 58 -9.47 -24.98 -0.59
CA LEU A 58 -8.70 -25.31 -1.79
C LEU A 58 -7.34 -25.95 -1.44
N HIS A 59 -7.15 -27.19 -1.90
CA HIS A 59 -5.85 -27.87 -1.86
C HIS A 59 -4.98 -27.41 -3.04
N PRO A 60 -3.74 -26.97 -2.82
CA PRO A 60 -2.84 -26.65 -3.93
C PRO A 60 -2.42 -27.95 -4.62
N LYS A 61 -2.76 -28.10 -5.90
CA LYS A 61 -2.10 -29.07 -6.78
C LYS A 61 -0.66 -28.61 -6.98
N SER A 62 0.32 -29.52 -6.82
CA SER A 62 1.73 -29.22 -7.07
C SER A 62 1.92 -28.80 -8.52
N SER A 63 2.09 -27.50 -8.75
CA SER A 63 2.36 -26.93 -10.06
C SER A 63 3.84 -26.64 -10.17
N ILE A 64 4.41 -26.93 -11.34
CA ILE A 64 5.73 -26.46 -11.74
C ILE A 64 5.70 -24.94 -11.61
N LEU A 65 6.58 -24.36 -10.77
CA LEU A 65 6.63 -22.92 -10.56
C LEU A 65 6.97 -22.24 -11.89
N GLN A 66 6.04 -21.41 -12.36
CA GLN A 66 6.21 -20.70 -13.62
C GLN A 66 7.36 -19.70 -13.51
N SER A 67 8.30 -19.75 -14.46
CA SER A 67 9.51 -18.92 -14.45
C SER A 67 9.37 -17.61 -15.23
N ALA A 68 8.32 -17.47 -16.04
CA ALA A 68 7.99 -16.27 -16.80
C ALA A 68 6.50 -16.20 -17.11
N THR A 69 5.97 -14.98 -17.19
CA THR A 69 4.59 -14.69 -17.58
C THR A 69 4.37 -14.95 -19.07
N TYR A 70 3.11 -14.98 -19.54
CA TYR A 70 2.83 -15.20 -20.97
C TYR A 70 3.29 -14.03 -21.87
N TRP A 71 3.52 -12.84 -21.30
CA TRP A 71 4.08 -11.69 -22.03
C TRP A 71 5.61 -11.61 -21.92
N GLY A 72 6.26 -12.63 -21.37
CA GLY A 72 7.72 -12.77 -21.35
C GLY A 72 8.44 -12.11 -20.17
N ALA A 73 7.73 -11.52 -19.20
CA ALA A 73 8.37 -11.01 -17.99
C ALA A 73 8.84 -12.15 -17.09
N PRO A 74 10.06 -12.14 -16.54
CA PRO A 74 10.51 -13.15 -15.60
C PRO A 74 9.72 -13.07 -14.30
N ILE A 75 9.44 -14.25 -13.72
CA ILE A 75 8.94 -14.39 -12.36
C ILE A 75 10.13 -14.79 -11.49
N ILE A 76 10.49 -13.92 -10.55
CA ILE A 76 11.69 -14.05 -9.72
C ILE A 76 11.38 -14.94 -8.52
N TRP A 77 11.99 -16.11 -8.49
CA TRP A 77 11.95 -17.07 -7.38
C TRP A 77 13.36 -17.25 -6.82
N GLU A 78 13.56 -17.27 -5.51
CA GLU A 78 14.89 -17.26 -4.86
C GLU A 78 15.80 -18.39 -5.37
N LYS A 79 15.22 -19.56 -5.69
CA LYS A 79 15.98 -20.72 -6.20
C LYS A 79 16.22 -20.71 -7.71
N SER A 80 15.93 -19.63 -8.43
CA SER A 80 16.13 -19.58 -9.88
C SER A 80 17.59 -19.29 -10.23
N LEU A 81 18.19 -20.11 -11.12
CA LEU A 81 19.57 -19.94 -11.61
C LEU A 81 19.84 -18.58 -12.27
N LYS A 82 18.78 -17.86 -12.67
CA LYS A 82 18.87 -16.52 -13.26
C LYS A 82 19.16 -15.44 -12.23
N ILE A 83 18.90 -15.68 -10.94
CA ILE A 83 19.20 -14.73 -9.85
C ILE A 83 20.69 -14.65 -9.60
N SER A 84 21.43 -15.76 -9.54
CA SER A 84 22.87 -15.73 -9.28
C SER A 84 23.62 -14.94 -10.34
N ALA A 85 23.33 -15.21 -11.62
CA ALA A 85 23.92 -14.48 -12.74
C ALA A 85 23.58 -12.98 -12.70
N LYS A 86 22.36 -12.62 -12.28
CA LYS A 86 21.96 -11.21 -12.15
C LYS A 86 22.58 -10.54 -10.94
N ARG A 87 22.77 -11.25 -9.83
CA ARG A 87 23.52 -10.73 -8.67
C ARG A 87 24.98 -10.47 -9.08
N GLU A 88 25.60 -11.38 -9.83
CA GLU A 88 26.96 -11.24 -10.39
C GLU A 88 27.08 -10.05 -11.37
N GLU A 89 26.11 -9.85 -12.26
CA GLU A 89 26.11 -8.71 -13.21
C GLU A 89 26.21 -7.34 -12.50
N PHE A 90 25.58 -7.23 -11.33
CA PHE A 90 25.59 -6.01 -10.52
C PHE A 90 26.72 -5.96 -9.48
N GLU A 91 27.63 -6.95 -9.45
CA GLU A 91 28.89 -6.81 -8.69
C GLU A 91 29.79 -5.71 -9.27
N HIS A 92 29.65 -5.43 -10.56
CA HIS A 92 30.48 -4.44 -11.28
C HIS A 92 29.69 -3.21 -11.74
N THR A 93 28.37 -3.19 -11.53
CA THR A 93 27.50 -2.08 -11.90
C THR A 93 26.82 -1.54 -10.66
N THR A 94 27.13 -0.29 -10.31
CA THR A 94 26.46 0.37 -9.18
C THR A 94 25.24 1.12 -9.66
N VAL A 95 24.12 0.94 -8.95
CA VAL A 95 22.87 1.66 -9.18
C VAL A 95 22.43 2.39 -7.92
N SER A 96 21.59 3.40 -8.12
CA SER A 96 20.96 4.15 -7.04
C SER A 96 19.50 3.73 -6.87
N VAL A 97 19.14 3.29 -5.66
CA VAL A 97 17.83 2.72 -5.36
C VAL A 97 17.18 3.44 -4.19
N GLY A 98 15.95 3.90 -4.39
CA GLY A 98 15.10 4.43 -3.35
C GLY A 98 14.21 3.37 -2.72
N LEU A 99 14.01 3.46 -1.41
CA LEU A 99 12.97 2.71 -0.70
C LEU A 99 12.04 3.72 -0.01
N ALA A 100 10.87 3.95 -0.62
CA ALA A 100 9.85 4.85 -0.11
C ALA A 100 8.87 4.11 0.82
N VAL A 101 8.63 4.65 2.00
CA VAL A 101 7.84 4.01 3.04
C VAL A 101 6.97 5.03 3.77
N PHE A 102 5.72 4.68 4.03
CA PHE A 102 4.79 5.49 4.83
C PHE A 102 4.82 5.02 6.28
N ALA A 103 5.18 5.91 7.20
CA ALA A 103 5.24 5.67 8.64
C ALA A 103 4.38 6.72 9.37
N VAL A 104 3.06 6.58 9.25
CA VAL A 104 2.08 7.57 9.74
C VAL A 104 1.38 7.06 11.00
N GLY A 105 1.15 7.96 11.97
CA GLY A 105 0.47 7.64 13.23
C GLY A 105 1.20 6.52 14.00
N THR A 106 0.45 5.50 14.43
CA THR A 106 1.01 4.40 15.22
C THR A 106 1.96 3.50 14.45
N TYR A 107 2.00 3.58 13.12
CA TYR A 107 2.88 2.74 12.29
C TYR A 107 4.36 3.14 12.38
N VAL A 108 4.67 4.32 12.91
CA VAL A 108 6.06 4.74 13.15
C VAL A 108 6.82 3.77 14.07
N LYS A 109 6.12 3.01 14.92
CA LYS A 109 6.71 1.99 15.80
C LYS A 109 7.43 0.87 15.04
N TYR A 110 7.05 0.60 13.79
CA TYR A 110 7.66 -0.45 12.96
C TYR A 110 8.95 0.01 12.28
N LEU A 111 9.13 1.32 12.11
CA LEU A 111 10.18 1.92 11.28
C LEU A 111 11.61 1.50 11.69
N ARG A 112 11.87 1.36 12.99
CA ARG A 112 13.15 0.87 13.53
C ARG A 112 13.48 -0.52 12.98
N LYS A 113 12.58 -1.49 13.18
CA LYS A 113 12.77 -2.88 12.73
C LYS A 113 12.86 -2.94 11.20
N PHE A 114 12.04 -2.16 10.50
CA PHE A 114 12.06 -2.04 9.04
C PHE A 114 13.45 -1.64 8.54
N ILE A 115 13.98 -0.49 9.01
CA ILE A 115 15.29 0.03 8.56
C ILE A 115 16.42 -0.90 8.98
N ASP A 116 16.46 -1.36 10.24
CA ASP A 116 17.53 -2.23 10.74
C ASP A 116 17.60 -3.54 9.91
N SER A 117 16.44 -4.06 9.46
CA SER A 117 16.38 -5.21 8.56
C SER A 117 16.80 -4.88 7.12
N ALA A 118 16.41 -3.72 6.59
CA ALA A 118 16.78 -3.27 5.26
C ALA A 118 18.29 -3.02 5.13
N GLU A 119 18.93 -2.48 6.17
CA GLU A 119 20.39 -2.32 6.24
C GLU A 119 21.13 -3.66 6.07
N LYS A 120 20.55 -4.74 6.60
CA LYS A 120 21.16 -6.06 6.55
C LYS A 120 20.98 -6.76 5.20
N TYR A 121 19.87 -6.49 4.50
CA TYR A 121 19.40 -7.38 3.43
C TYR A 121 19.05 -6.68 2.12
N PHE A 122 18.66 -5.41 2.15
CA PHE A 122 18.16 -4.71 0.97
C PHE A 122 19.30 -4.03 0.22
N MET A 123 19.50 -4.44 -1.03
CA MET A 123 20.42 -3.82 -1.99
C MET A 123 21.83 -3.62 -1.39
N THR A 124 22.33 -4.66 -0.71
CA THR A 124 23.67 -4.63 -0.12
C THR A 124 24.72 -4.42 -1.21
N GLY A 125 25.64 -3.48 -0.99
CA GLY A 125 26.64 -3.08 -1.99
C GLY A 125 26.17 -2.04 -3.02
N GLN A 126 24.92 -1.59 -2.98
CA GLN A 126 24.37 -0.54 -3.86
C GLN A 126 24.11 0.75 -3.09
N PHE A 127 23.89 1.87 -3.79
CA PHE A 127 23.45 3.12 -3.17
C PHE A 127 21.97 3.03 -2.81
N VAL A 128 21.64 3.25 -1.53
CA VAL A 128 20.26 3.18 -1.04
C VAL A 128 19.85 4.47 -0.35
N THR A 129 18.71 5.03 -0.74
CA THR A 129 18.09 6.14 0.00
C THR A 129 16.73 5.71 0.53
N TYR A 130 16.53 5.78 1.85
CA TYR A 130 15.24 5.57 2.48
C TYR A 130 14.44 6.87 2.50
N TYR A 131 13.30 6.90 1.82
CA TYR A 131 12.39 8.03 1.80
C TYR A 131 11.26 7.78 2.80
N ILE A 132 11.32 8.39 3.97
CA ILE A 132 10.38 8.16 5.07
C ILE A 132 9.28 9.21 5.02
N LEU A 133 8.09 8.85 4.55
CA LEU A 133 6.92 9.72 4.55
C LEU A 133 6.19 9.56 5.88
N THR A 134 6.22 10.58 6.74
CA THR A 134 5.67 10.51 8.11
C THR A 134 4.95 11.79 8.50
N ASP A 135 3.95 11.67 9.39
CA ASP A 135 3.29 12.79 10.06
C ASP A 135 4.05 13.29 11.29
N ASN A 136 5.09 12.58 11.73
CA ASN A 136 5.86 12.96 12.91
C ASN A 136 7.37 12.75 12.70
N LEU A 137 8.04 13.79 12.20
CA LEU A 137 9.48 13.82 12.01
C LEU A 137 10.28 13.54 13.31
N ARG A 138 9.72 13.84 14.49
CA ARG A 138 10.38 13.61 15.78
C ARG A 138 10.33 12.15 16.23
N ALA A 139 9.41 11.35 15.67
CA ALA A 139 9.27 9.94 16.00
C ALA A 139 10.16 9.02 15.16
N ILE A 140 10.95 9.59 14.25
CA ILE A 140 11.89 8.83 13.42
C ILE A 140 13.02 8.31 14.32
N PRO A 141 13.29 6.99 14.29
CA PRO A 141 14.32 6.39 15.15
C PRO A 141 15.72 6.80 14.70
N SER A 142 16.62 7.01 15.66
CA SER A 142 18.05 7.15 15.38
C SER A 142 18.63 5.80 14.95
N VAL A 143 18.94 5.66 13.66
CA VAL A 143 19.47 4.44 13.03
C VAL A 143 20.92 4.62 12.58
N HIS A 144 21.69 3.54 12.62
CA HIS A 144 23.02 3.51 12.01
C HIS A 144 22.86 3.06 10.56
N LEU A 145 23.31 3.90 9.64
CA LEU A 145 23.29 3.59 8.21
C LEU A 145 24.70 3.19 7.75
N GLY A 146 24.77 2.18 6.90
CA GLY A 146 25.99 1.75 6.24
C GLY A 146 26.52 2.81 5.25
N VAL A 147 27.72 2.55 4.73
CA VAL A 147 28.30 3.37 3.66
C VAL A 147 27.36 3.36 2.45
N SER A 148 27.23 4.49 1.77
CA SER A 148 26.36 4.65 0.59
C SER A 148 24.86 4.53 0.89
N ARG A 149 24.46 4.76 2.15
CA ARG A 149 23.05 4.71 2.57
C ARG A 149 22.63 6.02 3.23
N GLU A 150 21.48 6.53 2.81
CA GLU A 150 20.90 7.77 3.30
C GLU A 150 19.47 7.55 3.79
N LEU A 151 19.04 8.33 4.79
CA LEU A 151 17.65 8.38 5.24
C LEU A 151 17.16 9.82 5.13
N LYS A 152 16.11 10.02 4.34
CA LYS A 152 15.49 11.31 4.07
C LYS A 152 14.04 11.30 4.53
N PRO A 153 13.73 12.03 5.61
CA PRO A 153 12.37 12.10 6.10
C PRO A 153 11.59 13.23 5.43
N PHE A 154 10.34 12.96 5.06
CA PHE A 154 9.40 13.89 4.47
C PHE A 154 8.16 13.97 5.33
N HIS A 155 7.85 15.19 5.76
CA HIS A 155 6.62 15.42 6.49
C HIS A 155 5.43 15.33 5.53
N VAL A 156 4.49 14.44 5.82
CA VAL A 156 3.16 14.40 5.23
C VAL A 156 2.13 14.85 6.26
N ALA A 157 1.06 15.52 5.85
CA ALA A 157 0.10 16.07 6.80
C ALA A 157 -0.49 14.98 7.72
N GLU A 158 -0.49 15.24 9.02
CA GLU A 158 -1.09 14.38 10.06
C GLU A 158 -2.57 14.16 9.78
N LYS A 159 -2.97 12.89 9.63
CA LYS A 159 -4.38 12.53 9.45
C LYS A 159 -4.69 11.22 10.18
N PRO A 160 -5.59 11.24 11.18
CA PRO A 160 -5.78 10.14 12.12
C PRO A 160 -6.53 8.92 11.56
N ASP A 161 -6.90 8.91 10.28
CA ASP A 161 -7.72 7.85 9.68
C ASP A 161 -6.99 7.13 8.54
N TRP A 162 -6.80 5.81 8.71
CA TRP A 162 -6.24 4.90 7.71
C TRP A 162 -7.03 4.90 6.40
N VAL A 163 -8.36 5.01 6.46
CA VAL A 163 -9.22 5.08 5.26
C VAL A 163 -8.95 6.36 4.47
N TYR A 164 -8.56 7.45 5.14
CA TYR A 164 -8.13 8.64 4.43
C TYR A 164 -6.71 8.48 3.88
N LEU A 165 -5.79 7.86 4.63
CA LEU A 165 -4.43 7.63 4.17
C LEU A 165 -4.41 6.81 2.88
N SER A 166 -5.20 5.74 2.78
CA SER A 166 -5.30 4.91 1.57
C SER A 166 -5.75 5.70 0.33
N LYS A 167 -6.55 6.76 0.51
CA LYS A 167 -6.97 7.65 -0.59
C LYS A 167 -5.85 8.54 -1.11
N ILE A 168 -5.01 9.04 -0.21
CA ILE A 168 -4.00 10.05 -0.55
C ILE A 168 -2.62 9.45 -0.80
N ARG A 169 -2.37 8.21 -0.36
CA ARG A 169 -1.05 7.56 -0.40
C ARG A 169 -0.43 7.60 -1.79
N MET A 170 -1.21 7.24 -2.82
CA MET A 170 -0.77 7.27 -4.22
C MET A 170 -0.46 8.70 -4.70
N SER A 171 -1.25 9.69 -4.27
CA SER A 171 -1.01 11.10 -4.61
C SER A 171 0.29 11.62 -3.98
N LEU A 172 0.48 11.40 -2.68
CA LEU A 172 1.69 11.77 -1.94
C LEU A 172 2.93 11.11 -2.53
N LEU A 173 2.86 9.79 -2.79
CA LEU A 173 3.93 9.04 -3.43
C LEU A 173 4.27 9.63 -4.80
N SER A 174 3.26 9.90 -5.64
CA SER A 174 3.50 10.46 -6.98
C SER A 174 4.16 11.84 -6.93
N SER A 175 3.77 12.70 -5.97
CA SER A 175 4.36 14.03 -5.78
C SER A 175 5.81 13.92 -5.33
N VAL A 176 6.09 13.12 -4.29
CA VAL A 176 7.45 12.93 -3.77
C VAL A 176 8.37 12.30 -4.83
N ILE A 177 7.88 11.34 -5.61
CA ILE A 177 8.68 10.77 -6.71
C ILE A 177 9.04 11.84 -7.73
N ARG A 178 8.05 12.60 -8.20
CA ARG A 178 8.24 13.63 -9.24
C ARG A 178 9.14 14.77 -8.77
N GLU A 179 8.97 15.21 -7.54
CA GLU A 179 9.61 16.44 -7.08
C GLU A 179 11.02 16.18 -6.54
N LEU A 180 11.27 14.97 -6.03
CA LEU A 180 12.47 14.65 -5.25
C LEU A 180 13.13 13.35 -5.74
N ILE A 181 12.49 12.19 -5.56
CA ILE A 181 13.13 10.87 -5.72
C ILE A 181 13.73 10.69 -7.12
N GLN A 182 13.00 11.07 -8.18
CA GLN A 182 13.45 10.86 -9.56
C GLN A 182 14.72 11.66 -9.94
N LYS A 183 15.12 12.63 -9.11
CA LYS A 183 16.35 13.42 -9.31
C LYS A 183 17.55 12.80 -8.60
N GLU A 184 17.32 11.85 -7.70
CA GLU A 184 18.32 11.31 -6.79
C GLU A 184 18.63 9.83 -7.05
N VAL A 185 17.65 9.06 -7.51
CA VAL A 185 17.79 7.61 -7.72
C VAL A 185 17.20 7.15 -9.05
N ASP A 186 17.77 6.08 -9.60
CA ASP A 186 17.34 5.46 -10.86
C ASP A 186 16.06 4.64 -10.66
N TYR A 187 16.03 3.86 -9.58
CA TYR A 187 14.94 2.97 -9.21
C TYR A 187 14.31 3.39 -7.89
N VAL A 188 13.01 3.15 -7.74
CA VAL A 188 12.31 3.30 -6.46
C VAL A 188 11.43 2.09 -6.21
N PHE A 189 11.49 1.57 -4.99
CA PHE A 189 10.57 0.59 -4.46
C PHE A 189 9.74 1.22 -3.36
N THR A 190 8.50 0.76 -3.25
CA THR A 190 7.59 1.14 -2.18
C THR A 190 7.26 -0.10 -1.39
N MET A 191 7.41 -0.01 -0.07
CA MET A 191 7.17 -1.12 0.83
C MET A 191 6.37 -0.66 2.05
N ASP A 192 5.50 -1.51 2.56
CA ASP A 192 4.80 -1.24 3.80
C ASP A 192 5.74 -1.32 5.01
N VAL A 193 5.57 -0.39 5.95
CA VAL A 193 6.50 -0.19 7.08
C VAL A 193 6.41 -1.31 8.13
N ASP A 194 5.29 -2.02 8.18
CA ASP A 194 5.05 -3.16 9.07
C ASP A 194 5.58 -4.48 8.51
N GLN A 195 6.35 -4.44 7.42
CA GLN A 195 7.13 -5.55 6.92
C GLN A 195 8.60 -5.47 7.36
N ILE A 196 9.32 -6.60 7.29
CA ILE A 196 10.76 -6.68 7.55
C ILE A 196 11.45 -7.53 6.49
N PHE A 197 12.72 -7.22 6.22
CA PHE A 197 13.57 -8.07 5.40
C PHE A 197 14.17 -9.20 6.26
N VAL A 198 14.04 -10.44 5.80
CA VAL A 198 14.57 -11.62 6.52
C VAL A 198 15.69 -12.34 5.77
N ASN A 199 15.87 -11.99 4.49
CA ASN A 199 16.90 -12.52 3.63
C ASN A 199 17.26 -11.48 2.55
N SER A 200 18.37 -11.69 1.85
CA SER A 200 18.90 -10.78 0.84
C SER A 200 17.89 -10.50 -0.28
N VAL A 201 17.67 -9.21 -0.54
CA VAL A 201 16.88 -8.70 -1.66
C VAL A 201 17.77 -7.73 -2.42
N GLY A 202 18.29 -8.17 -3.56
CA GLY A 202 19.32 -7.46 -4.31
C GLY A 202 18.86 -7.01 -5.70
N PRO A 203 19.83 -6.68 -6.57
CA PRO A 203 19.56 -6.20 -7.93
C PRO A 203 18.72 -7.13 -8.81
N GLU A 204 18.53 -8.40 -8.40
CA GLU A 204 17.63 -9.32 -9.09
C GLU A 204 16.19 -8.81 -9.18
N ILE A 205 15.75 -7.90 -8.30
CA ILE A 205 14.40 -7.32 -8.36
C ILE A 205 14.28 -6.11 -9.31
N LEU A 206 15.40 -5.55 -9.81
CA LEU A 206 15.37 -4.33 -10.62
C LEU A 206 14.75 -4.58 -12.00
N GLY A 207 13.78 -3.75 -12.38
CA GLY A 207 13.11 -3.78 -13.68
C GLY A 207 12.44 -2.44 -13.95
N GLU A 208 11.93 -2.23 -15.16
CA GLU A 208 11.23 -0.98 -15.49
C GLU A 208 9.97 -0.79 -14.64
N LEU A 209 9.16 -1.84 -14.52
CA LEU A 209 7.97 -1.89 -13.69
C LEU A 209 7.88 -3.26 -13.03
N VAL A 210 7.88 -3.26 -11.70
CA VAL A 210 8.01 -4.45 -10.86
C VAL A 210 6.77 -4.58 -10.00
N ALA A 211 6.15 -5.77 -10.03
CA ALA A 211 4.99 -6.09 -9.21
C ALA A 211 5.23 -7.40 -8.44
N THR A 212 4.65 -7.53 -7.25
CA THR A 212 4.80 -8.73 -6.41
C THR A 212 3.51 -9.52 -6.39
N LEU A 213 3.59 -10.84 -6.61
CA LEU A 213 2.43 -11.72 -6.52
C LEU A 213 1.89 -11.73 -5.10
N HIS A 214 0.58 -11.56 -4.95
CA HIS A 214 -0.04 -11.60 -3.64
C HIS A 214 0.05 -13.02 -3.04
N PRO A 215 0.55 -13.18 -1.81
CA PRO A 215 0.86 -14.47 -1.22
C PRO A 215 -0.36 -15.38 -1.01
N GLU A 216 -1.54 -14.79 -0.83
CA GLU A 216 -2.76 -15.56 -0.73
C GLU A 216 -3.30 -16.06 -2.10
N PHE A 217 -3.02 -15.36 -3.19
CA PHE A 217 -3.70 -15.59 -4.48
C PHE A 217 -2.80 -16.19 -5.56
N TYR A 218 -1.47 -16.18 -5.41
CA TYR A 218 -0.53 -16.59 -6.46
C TYR A 218 -0.73 -18.00 -7.03
N ASN A 219 -1.30 -18.92 -6.26
CA ASN A 219 -1.57 -20.31 -6.65
C ASN A 219 -3.07 -20.60 -6.81
N LYS A 220 -3.92 -19.58 -6.71
CA LYS A 220 -5.37 -19.68 -6.88
C LYS A 220 -5.76 -19.32 -8.33
N PRO A 221 -6.90 -19.81 -8.83
CA PRO A 221 -7.31 -19.51 -10.19
C PRO A 221 -7.86 -18.06 -10.29
N PRO A 222 -7.78 -17.40 -11.47
CA PRO A 222 -8.08 -15.97 -11.62
C PRO A 222 -9.48 -15.53 -11.18
N GLU A 223 -10.45 -16.44 -11.21
CA GLU A 223 -11.83 -16.21 -10.78
C GLU A 223 -11.93 -15.90 -9.28
N THR A 224 -10.92 -16.30 -8.49
CA THR A 224 -10.85 -16.05 -7.04
C THR A 224 -10.20 -14.73 -6.67
N TYR A 225 -9.58 -14.04 -7.63
CA TYR A 225 -8.88 -12.79 -7.36
C TYR A 225 -9.86 -11.70 -6.96
N PRO A 226 -9.60 -10.97 -5.84
CA PRO A 226 -10.51 -9.96 -5.31
C PRO A 226 -10.34 -8.63 -6.06
N TYR A 227 -10.43 -8.66 -7.39
CA TYR A 227 -10.54 -7.44 -8.18
C TYR A 227 -11.88 -6.74 -7.90
N GLU A 228 -11.88 -5.42 -8.05
CA GLU A 228 -13.12 -4.66 -8.05
C GLU A 228 -14.00 -5.07 -9.24
N ARG A 229 -15.23 -5.50 -8.96
CA ARG A 229 -16.20 -5.97 -9.96
C ARG A 229 -17.38 -5.01 -10.16
N THR A 230 -17.42 -3.91 -9.41
CA THR A 230 -18.43 -2.87 -9.58
C THR A 230 -18.03 -1.96 -10.73
N SER A 231 -18.81 -2.00 -11.82
CA SER A 231 -18.49 -1.32 -13.09
C SER A 231 -18.38 0.21 -13.01
N VAL A 232 -19.00 0.83 -11.99
CA VAL A 232 -18.89 2.29 -11.78
C VAL A 232 -17.51 2.71 -11.27
N SER A 233 -16.76 1.79 -10.65
CA SER A 233 -15.43 2.06 -10.11
C SER A 233 -14.37 2.14 -11.19
N LYS A 234 -13.42 3.05 -11.03
CA LYS A 234 -12.20 3.08 -11.83
C LYS A 234 -11.28 1.90 -11.57
N ALA A 235 -11.38 1.24 -10.41
CA ALA A 235 -10.67 -0.01 -10.15
C ALA A 235 -11.28 -1.23 -10.87
N PHE A 236 -12.43 -1.09 -11.54
CA PHE A 236 -13.14 -2.21 -12.16
C PHE A 236 -12.27 -3.04 -13.11
N VAL A 237 -12.18 -4.35 -12.87
CA VAL A 237 -11.57 -5.32 -13.78
C VAL A 237 -12.64 -6.26 -14.31
N ASP A 238 -12.68 -6.42 -15.62
CA ASP A 238 -13.60 -7.35 -16.30
C ASP A 238 -13.28 -8.81 -15.92
N SER A 239 -14.29 -9.68 -15.85
CA SER A 239 -14.11 -11.10 -15.49
C SER A 239 -13.25 -11.87 -16.49
N SER A 240 -13.19 -11.43 -17.75
CA SER A 240 -12.31 -12.01 -18.79
C SER A 240 -10.86 -11.53 -18.69
N LYS A 241 -10.55 -10.64 -17.75
CA LYS A 241 -9.22 -10.03 -17.57
C LYS A 241 -8.63 -10.36 -16.21
N GLY A 242 -7.31 -10.20 -16.12
CA GLY A 242 -6.54 -10.43 -14.90
C GLY A 242 -5.68 -11.67 -15.04
N ASP A 243 -4.36 -11.48 -14.96
CA ASP A 243 -3.39 -12.56 -15.16
C ASP A 243 -2.91 -13.09 -13.80
N TYR A 244 -2.59 -12.17 -12.90
CA TYR A 244 -2.17 -12.43 -11.53
C TYR A 244 -2.76 -11.37 -10.61
N TYR A 245 -2.97 -11.72 -9.35
CA TYR A 245 -3.28 -10.74 -8.33
C TYR A 245 -2.00 -10.26 -7.64
N TYR A 246 -1.77 -8.96 -7.64
CA TYR A 246 -0.57 -8.32 -7.09
C TYR A 246 -0.85 -7.68 -5.74
N THR A 247 0.14 -7.70 -4.86
CA THR A 247 0.05 -6.99 -3.57
C THR A 247 0.55 -5.54 -3.70
N SER A 248 -0.07 -4.66 -2.94
CA SER A 248 0.36 -3.27 -2.74
C SER A 248 1.44 -3.10 -1.68
N GLU A 249 1.76 -4.17 -0.95
CA GLU A 249 2.77 -4.17 0.12
C GLU A 249 4.19 -4.00 -0.42
N LEU A 250 4.48 -4.45 -1.66
CA LEU A 250 5.77 -4.29 -2.32
C LEU A 250 5.63 -4.19 -3.84
N TYR A 251 6.02 -3.04 -4.40
CA TYR A 251 6.15 -2.83 -5.84
C TYR A 251 7.23 -1.78 -6.13
N GLY A 252 7.64 -1.63 -7.38
CA GLY A 252 8.68 -0.66 -7.72
C GLY A 252 9.08 -0.65 -9.18
N GLY A 253 10.27 -0.15 -9.46
CA GLY A 253 10.85 -0.09 -10.79
C GLY A 253 11.57 1.21 -11.04
N LEU A 254 11.67 1.63 -12.31
CA LEU A 254 12.22 2.94 -12.67
C LEU A 254 11.36 4.04 -12.07
N CYS A 255 11.98 5.10 -11.55
CA CYS A 255 11.27 6.23 -10.93
C CYS A 255 10.14 6.77 -11.82
N GLN A 256 10.37 6.86 -13.13
CA GLN A 256 9.36 7.33 -14.07
C GLN A 256 8.15 6.39 -14.20
N GLU A 257 8.35 5.07 -14.19
CA GLU A 257 7.25 4.10 -14.29
C GLU A 257 6.47 4.01 -12.98
N VAL A 258 7.14 4.06 -11.83
CA VAL A 258 6.47 4.10 -10.52
C VAL A 258 5.70 5.41 -10.34
N TYR A 259 6.23 6.54 -10.83
CA TYR A 259 5.49 7.80 -10.89
C TYR A 259 4.21 7.66 -11.72
N LYS A 260 4.28 7.10 -12.94
CA LYS A 260 3.11 6.91 -13.80
C LYS A 260 2.06 6.03 -13.12
N LEU A 261 2.48 4.92 -12.50
CA LEU A 261 1.60 4.03 -11.75
C LEU A 261 0.90 4.77 -10.60
N ALA A 262 1.68 5.41 -9.72
CA ALA A 262 1.14 6.11 -8.55
C ALA A 262 0.23 7.27 -8.97
N HIS A 263 0.63 8.04 -9.98
CA HIS A 263 -0.16 9.15 -10.51
C HIS A 263 -1.49 8.66 -11.09
N THR A 264 -1.49 7.65 -11.96
CA THR A 264 -2.73 7.09 -12.53
C THR A 264 -3.63 6.49 -11.44
N CYS A 265 -3.08 5.74 -10.48
CA CYS A 265 -3.86 5.23 -9.36
C CYS A 265 -4.48 6.37 -8.54
N SER A 266 -3.74 7.46 -8.29
CA SER A 266 -4.28 8.63 -7.59
C SER A 266 -5.44 9.29 -8.34
N GLN A 267 -5.36 9.37 -9.67
CA GLN A 267 -6.45 9.91 -10.50
C GLN A 267 -7.70 9.02 -10.46
N PHE A 268 -7.52 7.69 -10.49
CA PHE A 268 -8.63 6.76 -10.35
C PHE A 268 -9.29 6.82 -8.98
N ILE A 269 -8.50 6.91 -7.91
CA ILE A 269 -9.02 7.10 -6.55
C ILE A 269 -9.82 8.40 -6.46
N MET A 270 -9.29 9.52 -6.98
CA MET A 270 -10.00 10.80 -6.98
C MET A 270 -11.33 10.73 -7.72
N GLN A 271 -11.37 10.07 -8.88
CA GLN A 271 -12.60 9.89 -9.66
C GLN A 271 -13.63 9.01 -8.94
N ASP A 272 -13.21 7.97 -8.24
CA ASP A 272 -14.11 7.16 -7.42
C ASP A 272 -14.62 7.95 -6.21
N MET A 273 -13.79 8.79 -5.61
CA MET A 273 -14.21 9.68 -4.52
C MET A 273 -15.26 10.70 -4.97
N GLU A 274 -15.23 11.19 -6.21
CA GLU A 274 -16.25 12.11 -6.76
C GLU A 274 -17.66 11.49 -6.82
N ILE A 275 -17.75 10.16 -6.79
CA ILE A 275 -19.01 9.40 -6.79
C ILE A 275 -19.22 8.62 -5.49
N ASP A 276 -18.55 9.03 -4.41
CA ASP A 276 -18.59 8.38 -3.09
C ASP A 276 -18.30 6.87 -3.14
N PHE A 277 -17.45 6.44 -4.06
CA PHE A 277 -17.07 5.05 -4.25
C PHE A 277 -15.72 4.71 -3.60
N TYR A 278 -15.65 3.51 -3.04
CA TYR A 278 -14.46 2.94 -2.42
C TYR A 278 -14.28 1.52 -2.97
N ALA A 279 -13.12 1.29 -3.59
CA ALA A 279 -12.76 -0.03 -4.07
C ALA A 279 -12.56 -1.01 -2.91
N ILE A 280 -12.88 -2.28 -3.17
CA ILE A 280 -12.94 -3.35 -2.16
C ILE A 280 -11.65 -3.51 -1.32
N LEU A 281 -10.49 -3.34 -1.95
CA LEU A 281 -9.18 -3.44 -1.31
C LEU A 281 -8.38 -2.14 -1.48
N PHE A 282 -9.06 -1.00 -1.33
CA PHE A 282 -8.43 0.32 -1.32
C PHE A 282 -7.46 0.54 -2.50
N GLU A 283 -6.24 1.03 -2.25
CA GLU A 283 -5.22 1.30 -3.26
C GLU A 283 -4.81 0.05 -4.05
N GLU A 284 -4.86 -1.14 -3.45
CA GLU A 284 -4.47 -2.40 -4.08
C GLU A 284 -5.38 -2.74 -5.26
N SER A 285 -6.66 -2.36 -5.17
CA SER A 285 -7.61 -2.54 -6.29
C SER A 285 -7.22 -1.68 -7.50
N TYR A 286 -6.79 -0.44 -7.28
CA TYR A 286 -6.35 0.45 -8.36
C TYR A 286 -4.97 0.06 -8.91
N LEU A 287 -4.07 -0.42 -8.04
CA LEU A 287 -2.78 -0.99 -8.44
C LEU A 287 -3.00 -2.18 -9.40
N ASN A 288 -3.85 -3.12 -9.00
CA ASN A 288 -4.18 -4.27 -9.84
C ASN A 288 -4.85 -3.85 -11.15
N LYS A 289 -5.80 -2.91 -11.10
CA LYS A 289 -6.38 -2.30 -12.31
C LYS A 289 -5.29 -1.76 -13.24
N TYR A 290 -4.30 -1.04 -12.72
CA TYR A 290 -3.20 -0.52 -13.54
C TYR A 290 -2.40 -1.65 -14.18
N LEU A 291 -1.96 -2.63 -13.39
CA LEU A 291 -1.07 -3.72 -13.82
C LEU A 291 -1.71 -4.71 -14.79
N VAL A 292 -3.04 -4.88 -14.72
CA VAL A 292 -3.78 -5.69 -15.71
C VAL A 292 -3.65 -5.10 -17.12
N TYR A 293 -3.60 -3.77 -17.25
CA TYR A 293 -3.54 -3.08 -18.55
C TYR A 293 -2.13 -2.64 -18.93
N LYS A 294 -1.27 -2.37 -17.94
CA LYS A 294 0.16 -2.06 -18.10
C LYS A 294 0.97 -3.18 -17.47
N LYS A 295 1.34 -4.16 -18.29
CA LYS A 295 2.04 -5.36 -17.82
C LYS A 295 3.38 -5.01 -17.15
N PRO A 296 3.68 -5.55 -15.95
CA PRO A 296 4.98 -5.36 -15.33
C PRO A 296 6.06 -6.08 -16.14
N THR A 297 7.25 -5.47 -16.24
CA THR A 297 8.41 -6.06 -16.92
C THR A 297 9.13 -7.08 -16.04
N LYS A 298 8.79 -7.13 -14.75
CA LYS A 298 9.28 -8.12 -13.79
C LYS A 298 8.21 -8.43 -12.75
N VAL A 299 8.07 -9.70 -12.41
CA VAL A 299 7.15 -10.15 -11.37
C VAL A 299 7.95 -10.82 -10.25
N LEU A 300 7.74 -10.41 -9.01
CA LEU A 300 8.34 -11.06 -7.85
C LEU A 300 7.43 -12.17 -7.36
N SER A 301 8.01 -13.31 -6.99
CA SER A 301 7.26 -14.37 -6.32
C SER A 301 6.74 -13.87 -4.96
N PRO A 302 5.79 -14.61 -4.35
CA PRO A 302 5.36 -14.32 -2.99
C PRO A 302 6.47 -14.38 -1.93
N GLU A 303 7.64 -14.97 -2.24
CA GLU A 303 8.77 -15.03 -1.30
C GLU A 303 9.27 -13.62 -0.92
N TYR A 304 8.96 -12.61 -1.73
CA TYR A 304 9.28 -11.21 -1.49
C TYR A 304 8.21 -10.45 -0.67
N SER A 305 7.02 -11.03 -0.44
CA SER A 305 5.95 -10.44 0.39
C SER A 305 5.06 -11.56 0.94
N TRP A 306 5.53 -12.24 1.99
CA TRP A 306 4.86 -13.43 2.56
C TRP A 306 4.29 -13.16 3.96
N PRO A 307 3.04 -13.58 4.26
CA PRO A 307 2.46 -13.40 5.58
C PRO A 307 3.14 -14.32 6.58
N ALA A 308 3.39 -13.83 7.80
CA ALA A 308 3.99 -14.62 8.86
C ALA A 308 3.21 -15.92 9.11
N ILE A 309 3.92 -17.06 9.15
CA ILE A 309 3.36 -18.35 9.56
C ILE A 309 3.24 -18.34 11.09
N LYS A 310 2.04 -18.58 11.62
CA LYS A 310 1.87 -18.91 13.05
C LYS A 310 2.52 -20.27 13.29
N GLU A 311 3.57 -20.31 14.12
CA GLU A 311 4.26 -21.49 14.63
C GLU A 311 3.45 -22.80 14.61
N THR A 312 3.83 -23.74 13.74
CA THR A 312 4.00 -25.17 14.09
C THR A 312 4.87 -25.85 13.02
N SER A 313 6.10 -26.16 13.40
CA SER A 313 6.89 -27.34 12.98
C SER A 313 6.83 -27.76 11.49
N VAL A 314 7.66 -27.16 10.65
CA VAL A 314 8.82 -27.74 9.94
C VAL A 314 9.58 -26.56 9.31
N VAL A 315 10.91 -26.55 9.48
CA VAL A 315 11.85 -25.48 9.13
C VAL A 315 11.58 -24.78 7.79
N VAL A 316 10.98 -23.58 7.86
CA VAL A 316 11.26 -22.35 7.08
C VAL A 316 10.80 -21.19 7.99
N HIS A 317 11.73 -20.35 8.46
CA HIS A 317 11.51 -19.23 9.38
C HIS A 317 11.38 -17.91 8.56
N PHE A 318 10.57 -16.88 8.90
CA PHE A 318 10.46 -16.13 10.15
C PHE A 318 9.12 -15.34 10.29
N HIS A 319 8.85 -14.88 11.51
CA HIS A 319 7.71 -14.08 12.02
C HIS A 319 8.01 -12.56 11.90
N GLU A 320 7.09 -11.60 11.85
CA GLU A 320 5.95 -11.28 12.72
C GLU A 320 4.99 -10.33 11.96
N LEU A 321 3.76 -10.75 11.66
CA LEU A 321 2.63 -9.85 11.36
C LEU A 321 1.50 -10.24 12.30
N ILE A 322 1.31 -9.44 13.34
CA ILE A 322 0.04 -9.41 14.06
C ILE A 322 -0.95 -8.81 13.06
N TRP A 323 -1.72 -9.68 12.39
CA TRP A 323 -3.03 -9.27 11.92
C TRP A 323 -3.76 -8.74 13.15
N GLY A 324 -3.91 -7.42 13.20
CA GLY A 324 -4.77 -6.74 14.15
C GLY A 324 -6.16 -7.30 14.01
N SER A 325 -6.45 -8.32 14.80
CA SER A 325 -7.80 -8.71 15.16
C SER A 325 -8.38 -7.61 16.05
N HIS A 326 -8.62 -6.41 15.52
CA HIS A 326 -9.27 -5.31 16.23
C HIS A 326 -10.01 -4.40 15.25
N PHE A 327 -11.07 -4.93 14.64
CA PHE A 327 -12.21 -4.12 14.17
C PHE A 327 -13.55 -4.64 14.73
N SER A 328 -13.50 -5.23 15.91
CA SER A 328 -14.67 -5.41 16.76
C SER A 328 -14.29 -4.97 18.17
N GLN A 329 -15.02 -3.99 18.70
CA GLN A 329 -14.95 -3.43 20.06
C GLN A 329 -14.11 -2.17 20.23
N LEU A 330 -14.68 -1.01 19.88
CA LEU A 330 -14.64 0.11 20.81
C LEU A 330 -15.37 -0.33 22.09
N LEU A 331 -14.64 -0.82 23.09
CA LEU A 331 -14.96 -0.76 24.52
C LEU A 331 -13.87 -1.48 25.32
N LYS A 332 -13.15 -0.68 26.12
CA LYS A 332 -12.19 -1.02 27.19
C LYS A 332 -10.73 -1.07 26.75
N GLN A 333 -9.98 -0.09 27.29
CA GLN A 333 -8.60 -0.17 27.80
C GLN A 333 -7.89 -1.52 27.55
N ARG A 334 -6.64 -1.62 27.11
CA ARG A 334 -5.52 -0.71 26.88
C ARG A 334 -4.37 -1.66 26.47
N ILE A 335 -3.42 -1.20 25.67
CA ILE A 335 -2.12 -0.81 26.25
C ILE A 335 -1.99 0.69 26.01
#